data_AF-A0A533WJY1-F1
#
_entry.id   AF-A0A533WJY1-F1
#
_cell.length_a   1.000
_cell.length_b   1.000
_cell.length_c   1.000
_cell.angle_alpha   90.00
_cell.angle_beta   90.00
_cell.angle_gamma   90.00
#
_symmetry.space_group_name_H-M   'P 1'
#
loop_
_entity.id
_entity.type
_entity.pdbx_description
1 polymer ?
#
loop_
_entity_poly.entity_id
_entity_poly.type
_entity_poly.pdbx_seq_one_letter_code
_entity_poly.pdbx_strand_id
1 'polypeptide(L)'
;MSPTRRRGERAISAIVAAVIIVVIIAAAAASYFLLAPTSQGNQATTPPKTVEVVFGATLSMTGQLQAFGQEQNWTLSYAVQSINDLGGIPLSDGTRGIVKLVVLDDKTDPSIAQSNLQTLVSQYHAQVIMGELGGVQDSVAQQFASRNQIPYIGPVYTSVAKTCADCSN
;
A
#
# COMPACT_ATOMS: atom_id res chain seq x y z
N MET A 1 -26.15 7.48 -89.86
CA MET A 1 -26.50 7.67 -88.43
C MET A 1 -25.93 6.52 -87.62
N SER A 2 -24.96 6.77 -86.73
CA SER A 2 -24.42 5.77 -85.79
C SER A 2 -25.04 5.98 -84.41
N PRO A 3 -25.54 4.92 -83.73
CA PRO A 3 -25.83 4.96 -82.31
C PRO A 3 -24.88 4.03 -81.55
N THR A 4 -23.69 4.50 -81.20
CA THR A 4 -22.77 3.76 -80.30
C THR A 4 -22.24 4.65 -79.17
N ARG A 5 -23.13 5.03 -78.24
CA ARG A 5 -22.76 5.58 -76.91
C ARG A 5 -23.79 5.17 -75.86
N ARG A 6 -23.82 3.91 -75.42
CA ARG A 6 -24.67 3.49 -74.28
C ARG A 6 -24.05 2.48 -73.30
N ARG A 7 -22.90 1.86 -73.62
CA ARG A 7 -22.33 0.79 -72.78
C ARG A 7 -21.29 1.29 -71.76
N GLY A 8 -20.53 2.35 -72.09
CA GLY A 8 -19.51 2.92 -71.20
C GLY A 8 -20.06 3.74 -70.03
N GLU A 9 -21.11 4.54 -70.27
CA GLU A 9 -21.70 5.43 -69.26
C GLU A 9 -22.41 4.66 -68.13
N ARG A 10 -23.00 3.50 -68.44
CA ARG A 10 -23.66 2.62 -67.46
C ARG A 10 -22.67 1.92 -66.52
N ALA A 11 -21.49 1.55 -67.02
CA ALA A 11 -20.45 0.92 -66.22
C ALA A 11 -19.76 1.93 -65.28
N ILE A 12 -19.50 3.15 -65.75
CA ILE A 12 -18.95 4.24 -64.93
C ILE A 12 -19.95 4.64 -63.83
N SER A 13 -21.25 4.72 -64.16
CA SER A 13 -22.30 5.00 -63.18
C SER A 13 -22.43 3.91 -62.10
N ALA A 14 -22.23 2.64 -62.44
CA ALA A 14 -22.29 1.53 -61.48
C ALA A 14 -21.09 1.50 -60.53
N ILE A 15 -19.89 1.81 -61.05
CA ILE A 15 -18.67 1.89 -60.23
C ILE A 15 -18.73 3.08 -59.28
N VAL A 16 -19.18 4.25 -59.75
CA VAL A 16 -19.35 5.44 -58.90
C VAL A 16 -20.40 5.21 -57.81
N ALA A 17 -21.52 4.56 -58.14
CA ALA A 17 -22.54 4.20 -57.15
C ALA A 17 -22.01 3.21 -56.10
N ALA A 18 -21.24 2.20 -56.50
CA ALA A 18 -20.64 1.23 -55.59
C ALA A 18 -19.62 1.89 -54.64
N VAL A 19 -18.79 2.80 -55.14
CA VAL A 19 -17.82 3.54 -54.32
C VAL A 19 -18.53 4.45 -53.31
N ILE A 20 -19.59 5.15 -53.72
CA ILE A 20 -20.38 6.00 -52.82
C ILE A 20 -21.04 5.17 -51.71
N ILE A 21 -21.60 4.00 -52.03
CA ILE A 21 -22.19 3.10 -51.04
C ILE A 21 -21.14 2.60 -50.04
N VAL A 22 -19.95 2.21 -50.52
CA VAL A 22 -18.84 1.78 -49.64
C VAL A 22 -18.36 2.91 -48.74
N VAL A 23 -18.28 4.14 -49.24
CA VAL A 23 -17.91 5.32 -48.45
C VAL A 23 -18.97 5.66 -47.40
N ILE A 24 -20.26 5.52 -47.73
CA ILE A 24 -21.36 5.73 -46.77
C ILE A 24 -21.36 4.66 -45.67
N ILE A 25 -21.11 3.40 -46.02
CA ILE A 25 -21.00 2.30 -45.04
C ILE A 25 -19.78 2.49 -44.14
N ALA A 26 -18.64 2.92 -44.68
CA ALA A 26 -17.44 3.24 -43.90
C ALA A 26 -17.66 4.44 -42.96
N ALA A 27 -18.36 5.48 -43.42
CA ALA A 27 -18.70 6.64 -42.60
C ALA A 27 -19.71 6.31 -41.49
N ALA A 28 -20.67 5.41 -41.77
CA ALA A 28 -21.63 4.92 -40.77
C ALA A 28 -20.98 4.00 -39.73
N ALA A 29 -20.00 3.18 -40.12
CA ALA A 29 -19.26 2.33 -39.19
C ALA A 29 -18.36 3.15 -38.24
N ALA A 30 -17.73 4.21 -38.74
CA ALA A 30 -16.90 5.11 -37.93
C ALA A 30 -17.73 5.95 -36.94
N SER A 31 -18.93 6.40 -37.33
CA SER A 31 -19.82 7.14 -36.42
C SER A 31 -20.42 6.25 -35.34
N TYR A 32 -20.72 4.98 -35.63
CA TYR A 32 -21.14 4.03 -34.59
C TYR A 32 -20.03 3.70 -33.59
N PHE A 33 -18.76 3.66 -34.00
CA PHE A 33 -17.64 3.37 -33.10
C PHE A 33 -17.25 4.57 -32.20
N LEU A 34 -17.49 5.80 -32.65
CA LEU A 34 -17.17 7.03 -31.88
C LEU A 34 -18.33 7.50 -30.98
N LEU A 35 -19.56 7.06 -31.25
CA LEU A 35 -20.77 7.37 -30.46
C LEU A 35 -21.29 6.17 -29.66
N ALA A 36 -20.65 5.01 -29.77
CA ALA A 36 -20.93 3.89 -28.87
C ALA A 36 -20.70 4.38 -27.44
N PRO A 37 -21.71 4.31 -26.55
CA PRO A 37 -21.47 4.56 -25.14
C PRO A 37 -20.45 3.52 -24.71
N THR A 38 -19.21 3.95 -24.47
CA THR A 38 -18.29 3.13 -23.70
C THR A 38 -19.01 2.89 -22.40
N SER A 39 -19.47 1.66 -22.19
CA SER A 39 -19.86 1.17 -20.90
C SER A 39 -18.58 1.14 -20.07
N GLN A 40 -18.13 2.32 -19.64
CA GLN A 40 -17.44 2.49 -18.39
C GLN A 40 -18.47 2.05 -17.36
N GLY A 41 -18.55 0.74 -17.16
CA GLY A 41 -19.11 0.20 -15.96
C GLY A 41 -18.35 0.91 -14.86
N ASN A 42 -19.02 1.82 -14.17
CA ASN A 42 -18.73 2.09 -12.79
C ASN A 42 -18.87 0.73 -12.09
N GLN A 43 -17.83 -0.10 -12.17
CA GLN A 43 -17.64 -1.13 -11.18
C GLN A 43 -17.53 -0.34 -9.91
N ALA A 44 -18.60 -0.34 -9.13
CA ALA A 44 -18.53 -0.02 -7.72
C ALA A 44 -17.50 -1.01 -7.16
N THR A 45 -16.24 -0.62 -7.15
CA THR A 45 -15.18 -1.35 -6.47
C THR A 45 -15.59 -1.33 -5.01
N THR A 46 -16.13 -2.45 -4.54
CA THR A 46 -16.35 -2.66 -3.12
C THR A 46 -15.05 -2.26 -2.41
N PRO A 47 -15.09 -1.32 -1.44
CA PRO A 47 -13.90 -0.92 -0.73
C PRO A 47 -13.16 -2.16 -0.22
N PRO A 48 -11.82 -2.22 -0.32
CA PRO A 48 -11.07 -3.34 0.20
C PRO A 48 -11.45 -3.59 1.65
N LYS A 49 -11.58 -4.86 2.04
CA LYS A 49 -11.70 -5.23 3.46
C LYS A 49 -10.53 -4.59 4.22
N THR A 50 -10.79 -4.04 5.40
CA THR A 50 -9.76 -3.49 6.27
C THR A 50 -9.61 -4.31 7.55
N VAL A 51 -8.39 -4.35 8.08
CA VAL A 51 -8.07 -4.88 9.42
C VAL A 51 -7.14 -3.91 10.13
N GLU A 52 -7.24 -3.79 11.45
CA GLU A 52 -6.28 -3.01 12.25
C GLU A 52 -4.99 -3.82 12.45
N VAL A 53 -3.84 -3.19 12.22
CA VAL A 53 -2.52 -3.74 12.53
C VAL A 53 -1.85 -2.83 13.55
N VAL A 54 -1.64 -3.34 14.76
CA VAL A 54 -1.13 -2.61 15.91
C VAL A 54 0.39 -2.76 15.99
N PHE A 55 1.06 -1.62 15.89
CA PHE A 55 2.50 -1.46 16.14
C PHE A 55 2.67 -0.84 17.52
N GLY A 56 3.38 -1.53 18.41
CA GLY A 56 3.69 -1.05 19.75
C GLY A 56 5.10 -0.50 19.84
N ALA A 57 5.30 0.60 20.56
CA ALA A 57 6.62 1.14 20.86
C ALA A 57 6.69 1.51 22.35
N THR A 58 7.82 1.20 22.99
CA THR A 58 8.22 1.80 24.25
C THR A 58 9.34 2.77 23.94
N LEU A 59 9.18 4.04 24.26
CA LEU A 59 10.13 5.10 23.94
C LEU A 59 10.39 5.96 25.17
N SER A 60 11.61 6.48 25.32
CA SER A 60 11.90 7.54 26.29
C SER A 60 11.20 8.84 25.87
N MET A 61 9.95 9.05 26.25
CA MET A 61 9.24 10.32 26.00
C MET A 61 9.57 11.36 27.08
N THR A 62 9.95 10.88 28.26
CA THR A 62 10.53 11.65 29.35
C THR A 62 11.86 11.02 29.80
N GLY A 63 12.63 11.73 30.63
CA GLY A 63 13.92 11.25 31.14
C GLY A 63 15.13 11.74 30.35
N GLN A 64 16.28 11.08 30.53
CA GLN A 64 17.57 11.56 29.99
C GLN A 64 17.63 11.46 28.46
N LEU A 65 16.93 10.50 27.86
CA LEU A 65 16.92 10.28 26.41
C LEU A 65 15.68 10.88 25.72
N GLN A 66 14.94 11.77 26.40
CA GLN A 66 13.66 12.29 25.91
C GLN A 66 13.71 12.91 24.51
N ALA A 67 14.83 13.53 24.15
CA ALA A 67 14.99 14.16 22.84
C ALA A 67 14.90 13.12 21.71
N PHE A 68 15.53 11.96 21.90
CA PHE A 68 15.49 10.86 20.92
C PHE A 68 14.10 10.24 20.83
N GLY A 69 13.46 9.95 21.97
CA GLY A 69 12.13 9.34 21.95
C GLY A 69 11.05 10.27 21.38
N GLN A 70 11.14 11.58 21.61
CA GLN A 70 10.22 12.56 21.01
C GLN A 70 10.38 12.66 19.49
N GLU A 71 11.63 12.73 19.00
CA GLU A 71 11.92 12.72 17.55
C GLU A 71 11.44 11.41 16.90
N GLN A 72 11.69 10.28 17.56
CA GLN A 72 11.26 8.98 17.07
C GLN A 72 9.73 8.85 17.06
N ASN A 73 9.03 9.32 18.10
CA ASN A 73 7.57 9.32 18.15
C ASN A 73 6.95 10.16 17.02
N TRP A 74 7.52 11.34 16.75
CA TRP A 74 7.11 12.15 15.60
C TRP A 74 7.31 11.39 14.29
N THR A 75 8.48 10.77 14.10
CA THR A 75 8.83 10.02 12.90
C THR A 75 7.88 8.84 12.66
N LEU A 76 7.61 8.04 13.70
CA LEU A 76 6.71 6.90 13.62
C LEU A 76 5.27 7.35 13.34
N SER A 77 4.81 8.41 14.00
CA SER A 77 3.47 8.96 13.78
C SER A 77 3.28 9.44 12.34
N TYR A 78 4.28 10.15 11.80
CA TYR A 78 4.27 10.60 10.41
C TYR A 78 4.29 9.45 9.40
N ALA A 79 5.09 8.40 9.67
CA ALA A 79 5.14 7.21 8.83
C ALA A 79 3.78 6.48 8.80
N VAL A 80 3.17 6.29 9.97
CA VAL A 80 1.84 5.65 10.09
C VAL A 80 0.77 6.46 9.37
N GLN A 81 0.76 7.78 9.53
CA GLN A 81 -0.15 8.64 8.79
C GLN A 81 0.05 8.47 7.28
N SER A 82 1.28 8.56 6.79
CA SER A 82 1.59 8.44 5.37
C SER A 82 1.17 7.07 4.80
N ILE A 83 1.39 5.98 5.55
CA ILE A 83 0.97 4.62 5.15
C ILE A 83 -0.56 4.52 5.07
N ASN A 84 -1.26 5.07 6.07
CA ASN A 84 -2.71 5.02 6.12
C ASN A 84 -3.36 5.91 5.05
N ASP A 85 -2.78 7.08 4.74
CA ASP A 85 -3.22 7.97 3.66
C ASP A 85 -3.08 7.31 2.28
N LEU A 86 -2.12 6.39 2.12
CA LEU A 86 -1.96 5.53 0.93
C LEU A 86 -2.91 4.31 0.92
N GLY A 87 -3.84 4.23 1.87
CA GLY A 87 -4.83 3.16 1.98
C GLY A 87 -4.37 1.95 2.79
N GLY A 88 -3.29 2.07 3.56
CA GLY A 88 -2.78 1.03 4.45
C GLY A 88 -1.92 -0.03 3.77
N ILE A 89 -1.44 -0.99 4.57
CA ILE A 89 -0.55 -2.06 4.12
C ILE A 89 -1.34 -3.06 3.25
N PRO A 90 -0.95 -3.30 1.99
CA PRO A 90 -1.58 -4.34 1.18
C PRO A 90 -1.24 -5.73 1.75
N LEU A 91 -2.25 -6.54 2.02
CA LEU A 91 -2.10 -7.94 2.41
C LEU A 91 -2.32 -8.84 1.19
N SER A 92 -1.80 -10.07 1.27
CA SER A 92 -1.80 -11.02 0.15
C SER A 92 -3.19 -11.45 -0.32
N ASP A 93 -4.20 -11.35 0.55
CA ASP A 93 -5.59 -11.68 0.28
C ASP A 93 -6.40 -10.50 -0.30
N GLY A 94 -5.75 -9.35 -0.56
CA GLY A 94 -6.40 -8.12 -1.02
C GLY A 94 -6.98 -7.25 0.11
N THR A 95 -6.88 -7.67 1.37
CA THR A 95 -7.23 -6.86 2.54
C THR A 95 -6.21 -5.73 2.72
N ARG A 96 -6.64 -4.61 3.30
CA ARG A 96 -5.78 -3.48 3.70
C ARG A 96 -5.58 -3.47 5.23
N GLY A 97 -4.33 -3.56 5.67
CA GLY A 97 -3.95 -3.37 7.06
C GLY A 97 -3.85 -1.88 7.39
N ILE A 98 -4.79 -1.34 8.17
CA ILE A 98 -4.73 0.03 8.68
C ILE A 98 -3.87 0.02 9.93
N VAL A 99 -2.80 0.82 9.91
CA VAL A 99 -1.80 0.81 10.97
C VAL A 99 -2.27 1.65 12.15
N LYS A 100 -2.18 1.10 13.34
CA LYS A 100 -2.34 1.81 14.61
C LYS A 100 -1.03 1.78 15.37
N LEU A 101 -0.52 2.94 15.72
CA LEU A 101 0.64 3.08 16.59
C LEU A 101 0.19 3.23 18.05
N VAL A 102 0.78 2.46 18.95
CA VAL A 102 0.64 2.64 20.41
C VAL A 102 2.02 2.89 20.98
N VAL A 103 2.23 4.08 21.55
CA VAL A 103 3.50 4.47 22.17
C VAL A 103 3.30 4.61 23.67
N LEU A 104 4.16 3.95 24.46
CA LEU A 104 4.22 4.09 25.91
C LEU A 104 5.57 4.70 26.32
N ASP A 105 5.54 5.59 27.30
CA ASP A 105 6.73 6.23 27.84
C ASP A 105 7.44 5.29 28.83
N ASP A 106 8.71 4.97 28.59
CA ASP A 106 9.54 4.22 29.56
C ASP A 106 10.39 5.10 30.47
N LYS A 107 10.36 6.43 30.28
CA LYS A 107 11.08 7.38 31.14
C LYS A 107 12.60 7.18 31.16
N THR A 108 13.17 6.57 30.11
CA THR A 108 14.58 6.14 30.10
C THR A 108 14.88 5.03 31.12
N ASP A 109 13.89 4.21 31.47
CA ASP A 109 14.04 3.12 32.44
C ASP A 109 13.76 1.74 31.80
N PRO A 110 14.74 0.81 31.81
CA PRO A 110 14.56 -0.51 31.20
C PRO A 110 13.52 -1.40 31.89
N SER A 111 13.24 -1.20 33.19
CA SER A 111 12.20 -1.93 33.91
C SER A 111 10.80 -1.45 33.53
N ILE A 112 10.65 -0.14 33.29
CA ILE A 112 9.40 0.42 32.76
C ILE A 112 9.20 -0.04 31.31
N ALA A 113 10.26 -0.02 30.48
CA ALA A 113 10.20 -0.57 29.13
C ALA A 113 9.71 -2.03 29.11
N GLN A 114 10.24 -2.88 30.01
CA GLN A 114 9.78 -4.26 30.15
C GLN A 114 8.29 -4.38 30.51
N SER A 115 7.79 -3.49 31.38
CA SER A 115 6.38 -3.46 31.78
C SER A 115 5.47 -2.93 30.66
N ASN A 116 5.93 -1.91 29.92
CA ASN A 116 5.26 -1.37 28.75
C ASN A 116 5.10 -2.45 27.68
N LEU A 117 6.14 -3.23 27.41
CA LEU A 117 6.09 -4.33 26.43
C LEU A 117 5.04 -5.39 26.78
N GLN A 118 4.92 -5.75 28.06
CA GLN A 118 3.85 -6.65 28.52
C GLN A 118 2.47 -6.03 28.28
N THR A 119 2.32 -4.73 28.53
CA THR A 119 1.06 -3.99 28.32
C THR A 119 0.70 -3.91 26.84
N LEU A 120 1.68 -3.58 25.98
CA LEU A 120 1.52 -3.51 24.52
C LEU A 120 0.98 -4.82 23.95
N VAL A 121 1.50 -5.96 24.40
CA VAL A 121 1.05 -7.27 23.90
C VAL A 121 -0.26 -7.72 24.54
N SER A 122 -0.39 -7.62 25.87
CA SER A 122 -1.54 -8.19 26.57
C SER A 122 -2.82 -7.35 26.46
N GLN A 123 -2.70 -6.02 26.42
CA GLN A 123 -3.85 -5.11 26.41
C GLN A 123 -4.09 -4.51 25.03
N TYR A 124 -3.02 -4.06 24.36
CA TYR A 124 -3.13 -3.44 23.05
C TYR A 124 -2.99 -4.43 21.89
N HIS A 125 -2.67 -5.69 22.20
CA HIS A 125 -2.51 -6.75 21.21
C HIS A 125 -1.49 -6.42 20.11
N ALA A 126 -0.42 -5.67 20.43
CA ALA A 126 0.60 -5.28 19.47
C ALA A 126 1.16 -6.50 18.71
N GLN A 127 1.10 -6.44 17.38
CA GLN A 127 1.59 -7.51 16.49
C GLN A 127 3.00 -7.26 15.99
N VAL A 128 3.49 -6.02 16.10
CA VAL A 128 4.87 -5.63 15.79
C VAL A 128 5.38 -4.74 16.91
N ILE A 129 6.62 -4.96 17.34
CA ILE A 129 7.30 -4.09 18.31
C ILE A 129 8.34 -3.22 17.58
N MET A 130 8.23 -1.91 17.77
CA MET A 130 9.21 -0.93 17.33
C MET A 130 10.26 -0.72 18.43
N GLY A 131 11.53 -0.75 18.05
CA GLY A 131 12.65 -0.45 18.94
C GLY A 131 12.84 1.03 19.21
N GLU A 132 13.64 1.35 20.22
CA GLU A 132 13.93 2.71 20.67
C GLU A 132 15.34 3.12 20.22
N LEU A 133 15.52 4.40 19.88
CA LEU A 133 16.84 4.96 19.68
C LEU A 133 17.47 5.39 21.01
N GLY A 134 18.71 4.95 21.25
CA GLY A 134 19.63 5.63 22.16
C GLY A 134 19.84 4.98 23.54
N GLY A 135 19.10 3.93 23.88
CA GLY A 135 19.13 3.32 25.22
C GLY A 135 19.15 1.79 25.25
N VAL A 136 19.42 1.23 26.42
CA VAL A 136 19.41 -0.22 26.69
C VAL A 136 18.00 -0.83 26.58
N GLN A 137 16.96 0.00 26.66
CA GLN A 137 15.56 -0.39 26.48
C GLN A 137 15.30 -1.03 25.12
N ASP A 138 16.07 -0.63 24.10
CA ASP A 138 15.99 -1.25 22.77
C ASP A 138 16.36 -2.73 22.80
N SER A 139 17.43 -3.09 23.53
CA SER A 139 17.81 -4.49 23.74
C SER A 139 16.78 -5.26 24.58
N VAL A 140 16.10 -4.59 25.52
CA VAL A 140 14.99 -5.18 26.28
C VAL A 140 13.83 -5.50 25.34
N ALA A 141 13.45 -4.57 24.47
CA ALA A 141 12.40 -4.74 23.47
C ALA A 141 12.73 -5.86 22.48
N GLN A 142 13.95 -5.90 21.95
CA GLN A 142 14.41 -6.96 21.05
C GLN A 142 14.30 -8.35 21.70
N GLN A 143 14.84 -8.50 22.90
CA GLN A 143 14.82 -9.79 23.61
C GLN A 143 13.40 -10.22 23.97
N PHE A 144 12.56 -9.28 24.42
CA PHE A 144 11.17 -9.56 24.71
C PHE A 144 10.42 -10.02 23.45
N ALA A 145 10.55 -9.30 22.34
CA ALA A 145 9.90 -9.65 21.09
C ALA A 145 10.39 -11.01 20.56
N SER A 146 11.70 -11.28 20.61
CA SER A 146 12.29 -12.58 20.26
C SER A 146 11.72 -13.72 21.09
N ARG A 147 11.66 -13.58 22.43
CA ARG A 147 11.10 -14.59 23.33
C ARG A 147 9.61 -14.87 23.08
N ASN A 148 8.86 -13.86 22.68
CA ASN A 148 7.41 -13.98 22.43
C ASN A 148 7.08 -14.22 20.96
N GLN A 149 8.08 -14.43 20.10
CA GLN A 149 7.92 -14.65 18.65
C GLN A 149 7.16 -13.51 17.95
N ILE A 150 7.37 -12.27 18.40
CA ILE A 150 6.77 -11.06 17.83
C ILE A 150 7.79 -10.39 16.91
N PRO A 151 7.42 -10.02 15.68
CA PRO A 151 8.26 -9.20 14.81
C PRO A 151 8.76 -7.94 15.51
N TYR A 152 10.06 -7.66 15.34
CA TYR A 152 10.71 -6.51 15.94
C TYR A 152 11.47 -5.70 14.89
N ILE A 153 11.32 -4.37 14.94
CA ILE A 153 11.94 -3.42 14.02
C ILE A 153 12.61 -2.32 14.84
N GLY A 154 13.93 -2.39 14.96
CA GLY A 154 14.76 -1.41 15.64
C GLY A 154 15.24 -0.31 14.68
N PRO A 155 15.41 0.93 15.17
CA PRO A 155 15.81 2.07 14.34
C PRO A 155 17.28 2.00 13.90
N VAL A 156 18.12 1.27 14.64
CA VAL A 156 19.55 1.12 14.38
C VAL A 156 20.02 -0.27 14.77
N TYR A 157 20.85 -0.88 13.92
CA TYR A 157 21.61 -2.09 14.27
C TYR A 157 23.05 -1.91 13.78
N THR A 158 23.99 -1.84 14.71
CA THR A 158 25.44 -1.73 14.40
C THR A 158 26.19 -3.04 14.61
N SER A 159 25.49 -4.14 14.86
CA SER A 159 26.08 -5.48 14.85
C SER A 159 25.91 -6.12 13.46
N VAL A 160 26.88 -6.97 13.08
CA VAL A 160 26.65 -7.94 11.99
C VAL A 160 25.46 -8.79 12.43
N ALA A 161 24.30 -8.58 11.82
CA ALA A 161 23.11 -9.33 12.15
C ALA A 161 23.45 -10.82 12.14
N LYS A 162 23.05 -11.55 13.19
CA LYS A 162 22.83 -13.00 13.06
C LYS A 162 21.75 -13.17 12.00
N THR A 163 22.17 -13.24 10.75
CA THR A 163 21.33 -13.69 9.65
C THR A 163 20.83 -15.09 9.99
N CYS A 164 19.73 -15.54 9.38
CA CYS A 164 19.16 -16.86 9.61
C CYS A 164 20.15 -18.04 9.48
N ALA A 165 21.37 -17.80 8.97
CA ALA A 165 22.49 -18.73 8.99
C ALA A 165 22.96 -19.13 10.40
N ASP A 166 22.77 -18.27 11.42
CA ASP A 166 23.22 -18.55 12.80
C ASP A 166 22.13 -19.19 13.69
N CYS A 167 20.96 -19.48 13.12
CA CYS A 167 19.83 -20.09 13.83
C CYS A 167 19.84 -21.63 13.81
N SER A 168 20.89 -22.28 13.28
CA SER A 168 21.08 -23.72 13.45
C SER A 168 21.88 -24.00 14.73
N ASN A 169 21.18 -24.20 15.85
CA ASN A 169 21.54 -25.11 16.94
C ASN A 169 20.32 -25.31 17.84
#